data_AF-A0A661CN88-F1
#
_entry.id   AF-A0A661CN88-F1
#
_cell.length_a   1.000
_cell.length_b   1.000
_cell.length_c   1.000
_cell.angle_alpha   90.00
_cell.angle_beta   90.00
_cell.angle_gamma   90.00
#
_symmetry.space_group_name_H-M   'P 1'
#
loop_
_entity.id
_entity.type
_entity.pdbx_description
1 polymer ?
#
loop_
_entity_poly.entity_id
_entity_poly.type
_entity_poly.pdbx_seq_one_letter_code
_entity_poly.pdbx_strand_id
1 'polypeptide(L)'
;MNSVLDEYQEEELAEQPLQLVHFDEYIPSQSPERLAEVRLNREIIAASRHLKPRTISAITAVLNGMTLKDAGVKFRMHASTIANNMKREYGAMLVSALTRLYSLRDGTRYSQRELMLYRIACRNELTDPRTSIAALAEINRTKNDTPEAKARAKQNLDISQQPQVIIQLADPRLTASPLDELPPTMKDIN
;
A
#
# COMPACT_ATOMS: atom_id res chain seq x y z
N MET A 1 57.88 27.72 50.76
CA MET A 1 58.44 27.71 49.39
C MET A 1 58.39 26.29 48.88
N ASN A 2 57.48 26.01 47.96
CA ASN A 2 57.63 25.04 46.88
C ASN A 2 56.47 25.29 45.91
N SER A 3 56.82 25.87 44.77
CA SER A 3 55.95 26.07 43.62
C SER A 3 55.79 24.73 42.90
N VAL A 4 54.55 24.36 42.62
CA VAL A 4 54.24 23.45 41.50
C VAL A 4 52.93 23.96 40.89
N LEU A 5 53.05 25.11 40.21
CA LEU A 5 52.30 25.35 39.00
C LEU A 5 52.88 24.37 37.99
N ASP A 6 52.05 23.47 37.44
CA ASP A 6 52.16 22.90 36.10
C ASP A 6 51.27 21.66 36.03
N GLU A 7 50.14 21.80 35.36
CA GLU A 7 49.57 20.79 34.44
C GLU A 7 48.26 21.37 33.87
N TYR A 8 48.41 22.39 33.03
CA TYR A 8 47.41 22.64 31.99
C TYR A 8 47.68 21.61 30.89
N GLN A 9 46.93 20.52 30.89
CA GLN A 9 46.86 19.62 29.74
C GLN A 9 46.16 20.39 28.62
N GLU A 10 46.96 20.92 27.69
CA GLU A 10 46.50 21.38 26.39
C GLU A 10 45.97 20.14 25.63
N GLU A 11 44.67 19.87 25.75
CA GLU A 11 43.98 18.98 24.83
C GLU A 11 44.04 19.61 23.44
N GLU A 12 44.95 19.10 22.61
CA GLU A 12 44.94 19.26 21.16
C GLU A 12 43.57 18.82 20.63
N LEU A 13 42.66 19.78 20.52
CA LEU A 13 41.49 19.70 19.65
C LEU A 13 42.02 19.56 18.22
N ALA A 14 42.24 18.31 17.81
CA ALA A 14 42.53 17.94 16.44
C ALA A 14 41.46 18.58 15.56
N GLU A 15 41.83 19.66 14.87
CA GLU A 15 41.01 20.34 13.88
C GLU A 15 40.68 19.31 12.80
N GLN A 16 39.53 18.65 12.93
CA GLN A 16 39.01 17.85 11.83
C GLN A 16 38.80 18.83 10.67
N PRO A 17 39.47 18.66 9.52
CA PRO A 17 39.25 19.53 8.40
C PRO A 17 37.77 19.44 8.06
N LEU A 18 37.09 20.58 8.09
CA LEU A 18 35.71 20.74 7.63
C LEU A 18 35.64 20.10 6.25
N GLN A 19 35.16 18.85 6.18
CA GLN A 19 34.89 18.20 4.92
C GLN A 19 33.83 19.05 4.27
N LEU A 20 34.26 19.82 3.28
CA LEU A 20 33.40 20.62 2.43
C LEU A 20 32.44 19.63 1.79
N VAL A 21 31.26 19.45 2.39
CA VAL A 21 30.20 18.62 1.84
C VAL A 21 29.92 19.25 0.49
N HIS A 22 30.38 18.62 -0.59
CA HIS A 22 29.98 18.99 -1.93
C HIS A 22 28.47 18.78 -1.96
N PHE A 23 27.73 19.88 -1.83
CA PHE A 23 26.34 19.91 -2.21
C PHE A 23 26.37 19.72 -3.72
N ASP A 24 26.22 18.47 -4.15
CA ASP A 24 25.93 18.15 -5.55
C ASP A 24 24.84 19.12 -5.99
N GLU A 25 25.17 19.92 -6.99
CA GLU A 25 24.30 20.96 -7.52
C GLU A 25 22.95 20.29 -7.85
N TYR A 26 21.89 20.66 -7.13
CA TYR A 26 20.61 19.98 -7.26
C TYR A 26 20.10 20.18 -8.69
N ILE A 27 20.24 19.17 -9.53
CA ILE A 27 19.69 19.17 -10.89
C ILE A 27 18.29 18.56 -10.82
N PRO A 28 17.21 19.33 -10.99
CA PRO A 28 15.83 18.82 -10.89
C PRO A 28 15.48 17.75 -11.92
N SER A 29 16.33 17.53 -12.93
CA SER A 29 16.16 16.45 -13.92
C SER A 29 16.69 15.10 -13.45
N GLN A 30 17.56 15.07 -12.44
CA GLN A 30 18.20 13.85 -11.92
C GLN A 30 17.62 13.38 -10.58
N SER A 31 16.56 14.03 -10.08
CA SER A 31 15.95 13.62 -8.83
C SER A 31 15.48 12.15 -8.91
N PRO A 32 15.64 11.36 -7.83
CA PRO A 32 15.28 9.93 -7.82
C PRO A 32 13.79 9.73 -8.16
N GLU A 33 12.93 10.65 -7.73
CA GLU A 33 11.49 10.64 -8.05
C GLU A 33 11.24 10.79 -9.55
N ARG A 34 11.94 11.70 -10.22
CA ARG A 34 11.79 11.92 -11.65
C ARG A 34 12.30 10.75 -12.46
N LEU A 35 13.41 10.13 -12.03
CA LEU A 35 13.90 8.89 -12.63
C LEU A 35 12.90 7.74 -12.46
N ALA A 36 12.25 7.64 -11.29
CA ALA A 36 11.18 6.66 -11.05
C ALA A 36 9.94 6.92 -11.95
N GLU A 37 9.52 8.17 -12.08
CA GLU A 37 8.42 8.55 -12.99
C GLU A 37 8.75 8.20 -14.45
N VAL A 38 9.97 8.48 -14.92
CA VAL A 38 10.42 8.12 -16.27
C VAL A 38 10.40 6.60 -16.48
N ARG A 39 10.84 5.81 -15.50
CA ARG A 39 10.78 4.34 -15.57
C ARG A 39 9.34 3.83 -15.67
N LEU A 40 8.44 4.33 -14.81
CA LEU A 40 7.02 3.96 -14.83
C LEU A 40 6.34 4.36 -16.14
N ASN A 41 6.66 5.54 -16.69
CA ASN A 41 6.15 5.96 -18.00
C ASN A 41 6.61 5.02 -19.13
N ARG A 42 7.86 4.53 -19.09
CA ARG A 42 8.34 3.52 -20.05
C ARG A 42 7.58 2.20 -19.91
N GLU A 43 7.32 1.75 -18.68
CA GLU A 43 6.52 0.54 -18.42
C GLU A 43 5.08 0.68 -18.94
N ILE A 44 4.44 1.84 -18.74
CA ILE A 44 3.10 2.13 -19.27
C ILE A 44 3.10 2.09 -20.80
N ILE A 45 4.10 2.69 -21.44
CA ILE A 45 4.24 2.68 -22.91
C ILE A 45 4.45 1.24 -23.41
N ALA A 46 5.28 0.45 -22.73
CA ALA A 46 5.52 -0.95 -23.10
C ALA A 46 4.24 -1.78 -23.00
N ALA A 47 3.52 -1.71 -21.86
CA ALA A 47 2.29 -2.46 -21.65
C ALA A 47 1.16 -2.04 -22.61
N SER A 48 1.05 -0.74 -22.90
CA SER A 48 0.02 -0.20 -23.79
C SER A 48 0.20 -0.63 -25.25
N ARG A 49 1.42 -0.89 -25.73
CA ARG A 49 1.65 -1.36 -27.12
C ARG A 49 0.96 -2.69 -27.44
N HIS A 50 0.70 -3.52 -26.43
CA HIS A 50 0.04 -4.82 -26.59
C HIS A 50 -1.48 -4.76 -26.39
N LEU A 51 -2.03 -3.58 -26.10
CA LEU A 51 -3.45 -3.37 -25.85
C LEU A 51 -4.06 -2.47 -26.92
N LYS A 52 -5.34 -2.71 -27.24
CA LYS A 52 -6.08 -1.81 -28.13
C LYS A 52 -6.26 -0.44 -27.45
N PRO A 53 -6.15 0.69 -28.17
CA PRO A 53 -6.34 2.04 -27.61
C PRO A 53 -7.63 2.18 -26.78
N ARG A 54 -8.72 1.60 -27.28
CA ARG A 54 -10.02 1.59 -26.60
C ARG A 54 -10.01 0.84 -25.27
N THR A 55 -9.29 -0.27 -25.18
CA THR A 55 -9.10 -1.03 -23.94
C THR A 55 -8.28 -0.23 -22.94
N ILE A 56 -7.22 0.46 -23.39
CA ILE A 56 -6.39 1.33 -22.54
C ILE A 56 -7.24 2.45 -21.94
N SER A 57 -8.05 3.14 -22.76
CA SER A 57 -8.93 4.20 -22.29
C SER A 57 -9.97 3.70 -21.28
N ALA A 58 -10.53 2.50 -21.50
CA ALA A 58 -11.47 1.89 -20.57
C ALA A 58 -10.81 1.53 -19.21
N ILE A 59 -9.63 0.91 -19.24
CA ILE A 59 -8.88 0.57 -18.02
C ILE A 59 -8.50 1.83 -17.25
N THR A 60 -7.99 2.85 -17.95
CA THR A 60 -7.59 4.13 -17.34
C THR A 60 -8.78 4.84 -16.70
N ALA A 61 -9.96 4.84 -17.34
CA ALA A 61 -11.17 5.43 -16.77
C ALA A 61 -11.61 4.72 -15.48
N VAL A 62 -11.52 3.39 -15.44
CA VAL A 62 -11.84 2.60 -14.24
C VAL A 62 -10.87 2.93 -13.10
N LEU A 63 -9.57 3.05 -13.40
CA LEU A 63 -8.57 3.46 -12.39
C LEU A 63 -8.79 4.88 -11.88
N ASN A 64 -9.39 5.75 -12.69
CA ASN A 64 -9.78 7.11 -12.28
C ASN A 64 -11.12 7.15 -11.53
N GLY A 65 -11.64 6.01 -11.08
CA GLY A 65 -12.85 5.92 -10.24
C GLY A 65 -14.16 5.69 -10.99
N MET A 66 -14.14 5.50 -12.31
CA MET A 66 -15.34 5.15 -13.06
C MET A 66 -15.77 3.71 -12.76
N THR A 67 -17.06 3.45 -12.57
CA THR A 67 -17.53 2.08 -12.40
C THR A 67 -17.34 1.27 -13.69
N LEU A 68 -17.17 -0.05 -13.58
CA LEU A 68 -17.02 -0.94 -14.75
C LEU A 68 -18.23 -0.86 -15.71
N LYS A 69 -19.42 -0.62 -15.16
CA LYS A 69 -20.66 -0.48 -15.94
C LYS A 69 -20.64 0.81 -16.76
N ASP A 70 -20.29 1.94 -16.14
CA ASP A 70 -20.25 3.24 -16.81
C ASP A 70 -19.14 3.30 -17.86
N ALA A 71 -17.97 2.73 -17.54
CA ALA A 71 -16.88 2.55 -18.49
C ALA A 71 -17.32 1.66 -19.67
N GLY A 72 -18.08 0.61 -19.39
CA GLY A 72 -18.64 -0.26 -20.41
C GLY A 72 -19.55 0.49 -21.39
N VAL A 73 -20.47 1.31 -20.88
CA VAL A 73 -21.34 2.16 -21.71
C VAL A 73 -20.52 3.16 -22.51
N LYS A 74 -19.63 3.91 -21.86
CA LYS A 74 -18.82 4.97 -22.48
C LYS A 74 -17.93 4.44 -23.61
N PHE A 75 -17.27 3.32 -23.37
CA PHE A 75 -16.36 2.70 -24.33
C PHE A 75 -17.03 1.57 -25.11
N ARG A 76 -18.36 1.44 -25.10
CA ARG A 76 -19.15 0.41 -25.82
C ARG A 76 -18.64 -1.03 -25.62
N MET A 77 -18.10 -1.35 -24.45
CA MET A 77 -17.52 -2.65 -24.11
C MET A 77 -18.32 -3.30 -22.98
N HIS A 78 -18.43 -4.63 -22.97
CA HIS A 78 -19.05 -5.30 -21.85
C HIS A 78 -18.19 -5.17 -20.58
N ALA A 79 -18.80 -4.94 -19.42
CA ALA A 79 -18.08 -4.75 -18.15
C ALA A 79 -17.16 -5.94 -17.82
N SER A 80 -17.63 -7.17 -18.08
CA SER A 80 -16.80 -8.39 -17.91
C SER A 80 -15.57 -8.41 -18.82
N THR A 81 -15.69 -7.90 -20.05
CA THR A 81 -14.56 -7.79 -20.98
C THR A 81 -13.52 -6.80 -20.48
N ILE A 82 -13.93 -5.68 -19.90
CA ILE A 82 -13.01 -4.72 -19.27
C ILE A 82 -12.30 -5.39 -18.09
N ALA A 83 -13.05 -6.02 -17.17
CA ALA A 83 -12.49 -6.72 -16.02
C ALA A 83 -11.51 -7.84 -16.42
N ASN A 84 -11.83 -8.62 -17.46
CA ASN A 84 -10.95 -9.66 -17.98
C ASN A 84 -9.68 -9.07 -18.60
N ASN A 85 -9.80 -7.96 -19.34
CA ASN A 85 -8.63 -7.28 -19.89
C ASN A 85 -7.71 -6.74 -18.78
N MET A 86 -8.25 -6.26 -17.66
CA MET A 86 -7.46 -5.83 -16.50
C MET A 86 -6.70 -6.97 -15.83
N LYS A 87 -7.19 -8.21 -15.92
CA LYS A 87 -6.57 -9.41 -15.31
C LYS A 87 -5.52 -10.08 -16.22
N ARG A 88 -5.59 -9.86 -17.53
CA ARG A 88 -4.61 -10.41 -18.49
C ARG A 88 -3.24 -9.77 -18.28
N GLU A 89 -2.18 -10.48 -18.62
CA GLU A 89 -0.77 -10.08 -18.43
C GLU A 89 -0.51 -8.59 -18.69
N TYR A 90 -0.69 -8.12 -19.93
CA TYR A 90 -0.45 -6.71 -20.29
C TYR A 90 -1.39 -5.71 -19.61
N GLY A 91 -2.64 -6.11 -19.32
CA GLY A 91 -3.58 -5.25 -18.60
C GLY A 91 -3.24 -5.14 -17.11
N ALA A 92 -2.81 -6.23 -16.48
CA ALA A 92 -2.35 -6.26 -15.10
C ALA A 92 -1.06 -5.44 -14.94
N MET A 93 -0.13 -5.56 -15.89
CA MET A 93 1.06 -4.71 -15.96
C MET A 93 0.70 -3.23 -16.07
N LEU A 94 -0.22 -2.87 -16.97
CA LEU A 94 -0.68 -1.50 -17.14
C LEU A 94 -1.33 -0.95 -15.86
N VAL A 95 -2.21 -1.75 -15.22
CA VAL A 95 -2.86 -1.39 -13.95
C VAL A 95 -1.82 -1.15 -12.86
N SER A 96 -0.88 -2.08 -12.68
CA SER A 96 0.19 -1.96 -11.68
C SER A 96 1.05 -0.71 -11.90
N ALA A 97 1.46 -0.45 -13.15
CA ALA A 97 2.28 0.71 -13.47
C ALA A 97 1.53 2.03 -13.26
N LEU A 98 0.26 2.11 -13.65
CA LEU A 98 -0.58 3.30 -13.43
C LEU A 98 -0.84 3.53 -11.94
N THR A 99 -1.13 2.49 -11.16
CA THR A 99 -1.30 2.61 -9.70
C THR A 99 -0.03 3.12 -9.03
N ARG A 100 1.15 2.59 -9.41
CA ARG A 100 2.45 3.08 -8.90
C ARG A 100 2.74 4.53 -9.31
N LEU A 101 2.36 4.91 -10.52
CA LEU A 101 2.51 6.29 -10.98
C LEU A 101 1.61 7.25 -10.19
N TYR A 102 0.36 6.84 -9.92
CA TYR A 102 -0.55 7.62 -9.10
C TYR A 102 -0.07 7.71 -7.65
N SER A 103 0.43 6.62 -7.05
CA SER A 103 0.99 6.68 -5.70
C SER A 103 2.22 7.59 -5.63
N LEU A 104 3.08 7.59 -6.66
CA LEU A 104 4.25 8.47 -6.71
C LEU A 104 3.85 9.95 -6.79
N ARG A 105 2.84 10.27 -7.61
CA ARG A 105 2.31 11.64 -7.76
C ARG A 105 1.50 12.09 -6.54
N ASP A 106 0.76 11.18 -5.94
CA ASP A 106 -0.05 11.48 -4.76
C ASP A 106 0.82 11.55 -3.51
N GLY A 107 1.91 10.79 -3.40
CA GLY A 107 2.82 10.83 -2.24
C GLY A 107 3.49 12.20 -2.03
N THR A 108 3.92 12.86 -3.10
CA THR A 108 4.45 14.23 -3.04
C THR A 108 3.35 15.26 -2.72
N ARG A 109 2.14 15.08 -3.23
CA ARG A 109 1.01 15.96 -2.91
C ARG A 109 0.48 15.75 -1.49
N TYR A 110 0.55 14.53 -0.99
CA TYR A 110 0.13 14.13 0.34
C TYR A 110 1.04 14.77 1.38
N SER A 111 2.36 14.63 1.23
CA SER A 111 3.34 15.28 2.13
C SER A 111 3.23 16.81 2.11
N GLN A 112 3.01 17.41 0.94
CA GLN A 112 2.74 18.85 0.82
C GLN A 112 1.44 19.27 1.51
N ARG A 113 0.36 18.49 1.35
CA ARG A 113 -0.93 18.75 2.00
C ARG A 113 -0.83 18.60 3.51
N GLU A 114 -0.16 17.56 3.99
CA GLU A 114 0.10 17.33 5.41
C GLU A 114 0.91 18.50 5.99
N LEU A 115 1.98 18.93 5.31
CA LEU A 115 2.77 20.10 5.72
C LEU A 115 1.93 21.38 5.77
N MET A 116 1.05 21.61 4.78
CA MET A 116 0.14 22.77 4.81
C MET A 116 -0.82 22.70 5.99
N LEU A 117 -1.40 21.53 6.29
CA LEU A 117 -2.29 21.35 7.44
C LEU A 117 -1.55 21.56 8.76
N TYR A 118 -0.31 21.10 8.89
CA TYR A 118 0.53 21.37 10.06
C TYR A 118 0.79 22.87 10.22
N ARG A 119 1.11 23.59 9.13
CA ARG A 119 1.29 25.05 9.17
C ARG A 119 0.02 25.77 9.61
N ILE A 120 -1.16 25.33 9.16
CA ILE A 120 -2.45 25.87 9.61
C ILE A 120 -2.66 25.60 11.10
N ALA A 121 -2.35 24.38 11.57
CA ALA A 121 -2.49 24.03 12.98
C ALA A 121 -1.57 24.87 13.88
N CYS A 122 -0.28 24.98 13.54
CA CYS A 122 0.67 25.79 14.31
C CYS A 122 0.30 27.29 14.29
N ARG A 123 -0.17 27.81 13.16
CA ARG A 123 -0.53 29.23 13.04
C ARG A 123 -1.76 29.60 13.88
N ASN A 124 -2.70 28.68 14.02
CA ASN A 124 -3.98 28.94 14.70
C ASN A 124 -4.04 28.40 16.14
N GLU A 125 -2.98 27.76 16.63
CA GLU A 125 -2.97 27.08 17.93
C GLU A 125 -3.40 27.98 19.09
N LEU A 126 -2.97 29.24 19.09
CA LEU A 126 -3.26 30.21 20.13
C LEU A 126 -4.49 31.09 19.84
N THR A 127 -4.83 31.28 18.56
CA THR A 127 -5.86 32.25 18.14
C THR A 127 -7.21 31.59 17.86
N ASP A 128 -7.21 30.39 17.27
CA ASP A 128 -8.42 29.62 16.98
C ASP A 128 -8.14 28.11 17.10
N PRO A 129 -8.23 27.56 18.33
CA PRO A 129 -7.95 26.16 18.60
C PRO A 129 -8.84 25.21 17.81
N ARG A 130 -10.06 25.63 17.41
CA ARG A 130 -10.98 24.78 16.65
C ARG A 130 -10.43 24.49 15.26
N THR A 131 -9.88 25.49 14.59
CA THR A 131 -9.23 25.32 13.29
C THR A 131 -7.99 24.45 13.39
N SER A 132 -7.20 24.57 14.45
CA SER A 132 -6.05 23.69 14.67
C SER A 132 -6.44 22.24 14.93
N ILE A 133 -7.46 21.99 15.75
CA ILE A 133 -8.00 20.65 15.99
C ILE A 133 -8.55 20.05 14.69
N ALA A 134 -9.28 20.83 13.88
CA ALA A 134 -9.80 20.37 12.60
C ALA A 134 -8.67 20.00 11.61
N ALA A 135 -7.61 20.81 11.54
CA ALA A 135 -6.45 20.53 10.70
C ALA A 135 -5.73 19.24 11.14
N LEU A 136 -5.54 19.04 12.45
CA LEU A 136 -4.95 17.82 13.01
C LEU A 136 -5.85 16.58 12.79
N ALA A 137 -7.16 16.73 12.90
CA ALA A 137 -8.11 15.66 12.60
C ALA A 137 -8.03 15.22 11.14
N GLU A 138 -7.90 16.17 10.20
CA GLU A 138 -7.75 15.88 8.77
C GLU A 138 -6.40 15.20 8.46
N ILE A 139 -5.31 15.58 9.14
CA ILE A 139 -4.01 14.88 9.05
C ILE A 139 -4.16 13.42 9.51
N ASN A 140 -4.84 13.18 10.63
CA ASN A 140 -5.03 11.83 11.15
C ASN A 140 -5.95 10.98 10.26
N ARG A 141 -6.96 11.60 9.65
CA ARG A 141 -7.85 10.93 8.69
C ARG A 141 -7.07 10.50 7.44
N THR A 142 -6.31 11.42 6.88
CA THR A 142 -5.53 11.18 5.66
C THR A 142 -4.45 10.10 5.86
N LYS A 143 -3.85 10.00 7.07
CA LYS A 143 -2.88 8.93 7.41
C LYS A 143 -3.48 7.53 7.32
N ASN A 144 -4.75 7.41 7.72
CA ASN A 144 -5.47 6.15 7.74
C ASN A 144 -6.09 5.77 6.37
N ASP A 145 -6.18 6.71 5.42
CA ASP A 145 -6.83 6.49 4.12
C ASP A 145 -5.85 6.06 3.00
N THR A 146 -4.55 5.95 3.30
CA THR A 146 -3.52 5.53 2.35
C THR A 146 -3.75 4.10 1.85
N PRO A 147 -3.40 3.78 0.58
CA PRO A 147 -3.50 2.42 0.05
C PRO A 147 -2.75 1.37 0.90
N GLU A 148 -1.63 1.77 1.52
CA GLU A 148 -0.81 0.95 2.40
C GLU A 148 -1.49 0.67 3.75
N ALA A 149 -2.17 1.66 4.36
CA ALA A 149 -2.99 1.45 5.55
C ALA A 149 -4.19 0.53 5.26
N LYS A 150 -4.83 0.69 4.08
CA LYS A 150 -5.91 -0.20 3.63
C LYS A 150 -5.43 -1.62 3.33
N ALA A 151 -4.20 -1.79 2.83
CA ALA A 151 -3.59 -3.10 2.63
C ALA A 151 -3.26 -3.80 3.97
N ARG A 152 -2.73 -3.07 4.96
CA ARG A 152 -2.49 -3.59 6.33
C ARG A 152 -3.79 -3.92 7.06
N ALA A 153 -4.84 -3.09 6.91
CA ALA A 153 -6.15 -3.36 7.48
C ALA A 153 -6.78 -4.65 6.92
N LYS A 154 -6.55 -4.96 5.63
CA LYS A 154 -6.98 -6.23 5.02
C LYS A 154 -6.16 -7.43 5.50
N GLN A 155 -4.85 -7.28 5.71
CA GLN A 155 -4.00 -8.35 6.29
C GLN A 155 -4.43 -8.73 7.71
N ASN A 156 -4.87 -7.76 8.52
CA ASN A 156 -5.35 -8.05 9.88
C ASN A 156 -6.74 -8.71 9.92
N LEU A 157 -7.56 -8.57 8.87
CA LEU A 157 -8.84 -9.26 8.72
C LEU A 157 -8.68 -10.72 8.27
N ASP A 158 -7.57 -11.06 7.58
CA ASP A 158 -7.29 -12.41 7.11
C ASP A 158 -6.73 -13.31 8.24
N ILE A 159 -6.15 -12.73 9.29
CA ILE A 159 -5.65 -13.47 10.46
C ILE A 159 -6.81 -13.94 11.36
N SER A 160 -7.94 -13.25 11.38
CA SER A 160 -9.12 -13.67 12.16
C SER A 160 -9.99 -14.72 11.45
N GLN A 161 -9.65 -15.13 10.23
CA GLN A 161 -10.34 -16.20 9.48
C GLN A 161 -9.49 -17.45 9.30
N GLN A 162 -8.39 -17.60 10.06
CA GLN A 162 -7.77 -18.92 10.16
C GLN A 162 -8.75 -19.85 10.88
N PRO A 163 -9.17 -20.99 10.28
CA PRO A 163 -9.92 -21.99 11.00
C PRO A 163 -9.04 -22.42 12.17
N GLN A 164 -9.57 -22.33 13.39
CA GLN A 164 -8.94 -23.00 14.53
C GLN A 164 -8.86 -24.48 14.15
N VAL A 165 -7.65 -24.95 13.86
CA VAL A 165 -7.37 -26.36 13.72
C VAL A 165 -7.53 -26.93 15.12
N ILE A 166 -8.75 -27.37 15.43
CA ILE A 166 -9.01 -28.20 16.60
C ILE A 166 -8.26 -29.50 16.32
N ILE A 167 -7.08 -29.66 16.94
CA ILE A 167 -6.39 -30.93 16.99
C ILE A 167 -7.24 -31.84 17.89
N GLN A 168 -8.25 -32.50 17.32
CA GLN A 168 -8.88 -33.64 17.94
C GLN A 168 -7.87 -34.79 17.92
N LEU A 169 -7.19 -34.98 19.05
CA LEU A 169 -6.49 -36.22 19.39
C LEU A 169 -7.53 -37.34 19.42
N ALA A 170 -7.70 -38.03 18.29
CA ALA A 170 -8.51 -39.24 18.23
C ALA A 170 -7.70 -40.40 18.83
N ASP A 171 -8.00 -40.75 20.07
CA ASP A 171 -7.55 -41.98 20.73
C ASP A 171 -8.22 -43.21 20.05
N PRO A 172 -7.49 -44.15 19.45
CA PRO A 172 -8.08 -45.27 18.71
C PRO A 172 -8.33 -46.52 19.58
N ARG A 173 -8.71 -46.38 20.86
CA ARG A 173 -8.77 -47.54 21.80
C ARG A 173 -10.08 -47.75 22.56
N LEU A 174 -11.20 -47.23 22.10
CA LEU A 174 -12.50 -47.49 22.73
C LEU A 174 -13.62 -47.76 21.71
N THR A 175 -13.49 -48.81 20.89
CA THR A 175 -14.64 -49.45 20.23
C THR A 175 -14.47 -50.97 20.20
N ALA A 176 -14.52 -51.58 21.38
CA ALA A 176 -15.04 -52.93 21.58
C ALA A 176 -16.25 -52.71 22.51
N SER A 177 -17.45 -53.26 22.31
CA SER A 177 -17.78 -54.65 22.01
C SER A 177 -19.30 -54.76 21.70
N PRO A 178 -19.92 -55.95 21.53
CA PRO A 178 -20.77 -56.28 20.38
C PRO A 178 -22.22 -56.63 20.78
N LEU A 179 -22.97 -57.24 19.84
CA LEU A 179 -24.34 -57.79 19.91
C LEU A 179 -25.47 -56.79 19.58
N ASP A 180 -26.04 -56.94 18.38
CA ASP A 180 -27.24 -57.77 18.27
C ASP A 180 -27.45 -58.21 16.82
N GLU A 181 -27.46 -59.53 16.64
CA GLU A 181 -27.95 -60.21 15.45
C GLU A 181 -29.48 -60.07 15.40
N LEU A 182 -30.07 -59.98 14.20
CA LEU A 182 -31.27 -60.69 13.75
C LEU A 182 -31.57 -60.32 12.27
N PRO A 183 -32.24 -61.19 11.49
CA PRO A 183 -31.85 -61.54 10.12
C PRO A 183 -32.72 -60.88 9.04
N PRO A 184 -32.36 -61.03 7.74
CA PRO A 184 -33.11 -60.46 6.63
C PRO A 184 -34.38 -61.27 6.36
N THR A 185 -35.55 -60.64 6.40
CA THR A 185 -36.75 -61.23 5.79
C THR A 185 -36.87 -60.82 4.33
N MET A 186 -37.17 -61.84 3.54
CA MET A 186 -37.06 -61.92 2.09
C MET A 186 -38.11 -61.13 1.33
N LYS A 187 -37.74 -60.89 0.07
CA LYS A 187 -38.58 -60.47 -1.04
C LYS A 187 -39.64 -61.52 -1.44
N ASP A 188 -40.76 -61.02 -1.95
CA ASP A 188 -41.67 -61.55 -3.00
C ASP A 188 -42.60 -62.76 -2.72
N ILE A 189 -43.64 -62.84 -3.56
CA ILE A 189 -44.82 -63.75 -3.65
C ILE A 189 -46.08 -63.10 -3.01
N ASN A 190 -47.08 -62.53 -3.72
CA ASN A 190 -47.63 -62.69 -5.07
C ASN A 190 -47.95 -61.34 -5.72
#